data_AF-A0A1X7TF73-F1
#
_entry.id   AF-A0A1X7TF73-F1
#
_cell.length_a   1.000
_cell.length_b   1.000
_cell.length_c   1.000
_cell.angle_alpha   90.00
_cell.angle_beta   90.00
_cell.angle_gamma   90.00
#
_symmetry.space_group_name_H-M   'P 1'
#
loop_
_entity.id
_entity.type
_entity.pdbx_description
1 polymer ?
#
loop_
_entity_poly.entity_id
_entity_poly.type
_entity_poly.pdbx_seq_one_letter_code
_entity_poly.pdbx_strand_id
1 'polypeptide(L)' 'VTKKEEENVNKYQDLRLEIIRLWSLRQVDIIPVVVGALGAVSRNIERCSEKLGVAIRVEHIQKTVLLGTANIIRRTIQ' A
#
# COMPACT_ATOMS: atom_id res chain seq x y z
N VAL A 1 5.78 -6.91 -8.46
CA VAL A 1 5.48 -6.16 -7.22
C VAL A 1 6.59 -5.19 -6.85
N THR A 2 7.86 -5.61 -6.84
CA THR A 2 9.01 -4.75 -6.50
C THR A 2 9.10 -3.45 -7.33
N LYS A 3 8.93 -3.53 -8.66
CA LYS A 3 8.87 -2.33 -9.52
C LYS A 3 7.77 -1.36 -9.11
N LYS A 4 6.62 -1.89 -8.63
CA LYS A 4 5.49 -1.06 -8.23
C LYS A 4 5.71 -0.34 -6.90
N GLU A 5 6.47 -0.96 -6.00
CA GLU A 5 6.88 -0.31 -4.74
C GLU A 5 7.78 0.89 -5.04
N GLU A 6 8.75 0.71 -5.94
CA GLU A 6 9.66 1.78 -6.38
C GLU A 6 8.90 2.91 -7.10
N GLU A 7 7.99 2.58 -8.02
CA GLU A 7 7.11 3.56 -8.67
C GLU A 7 6.34 4.40 -7.64
N ASN A 8 5.77 3.76 -6.61
CA ASN A 8 5.05 4.48 -5.56
C ASN A 8 6.00 5.40 -4.78
N VAL A 9 7.17 4.92 -4.37
CA VAL A 9 8.15 5.74 -3.64
C VAL A 9 8.59 6.95 -4.47
N ASN A 10 8.83 6.77 -5.76
CA ASN A 10 9.24 7.85 -6.66
C ASN A 10 8.10 8.86 -6.88
N LYS A 11 6.86 8.38 -7.07
CA LYS A 11 5.69 9.24 -7.30
C LYS A 11 5.41 10.20 -6.14
N TYR A 12 5.72 9.81 -4.91
CA TYR A 12 5.38 10.59 -3.70
C TYR A 12 6.57 11.35 -3.11
N GLN A 13 7.71 11.46 -3.80
CA GLN A 13 8.88 12.21 -3.29
C GLN A 13 8.58 13.69 -3.08
N ASP A 14 7.94 14.34 -4.04
CA ASP A 14 7.65 15.77 -3.94
C ASP A 14 6.68 16.05 -2.78
N LEU A 15 5.63 15.24 -2.64
CA LEU A 15 4.70 15.32 -1.52
C LEU A 15 5.40 15.15 -0.17
N ARG A 16 6.34 14.20 -0.08
CA ARG A 16 7.15 14.00 1.14
C ARG A 16 7.93 15.27 1.48
N LEU A 17 8.56 15.91 0.50
CA LEU A 17 9.31 17.15 0.71
C LEU A 17 8.40 18.33 1.10
N GLU A 18 7.23 18.43 0.48
CA GLU A 18 6.23 19.44 0.84
C GLU A 18 5.74 19.28 2.28
N ILE A 19 5.43 18.06 2.72
CA ILE A 19 5.00 17.80 4.10
C ILE A 19 6.12 18.17 5.09
N ILE A 20 7.37 17.79 4.80
CA ILE A 20 8.53 18.16 5.62
C ILE A 20 8.62 19.68 5.78
N ARG A 21 8.45 20.43 4.68
CA ARG A 21 8.51 21.90 4.67
C ARG A 21 7.33 22.55 5.40
N LEU A 22 6.11 22.12 5.09
CA LEU A 22 4.87 22.70 5.63
C LEU A 22 4.75 22.49 7.14
N TRP A 23 5.17 21.32 7.63
CA TRP A 23 4.99 20.93 9.03
C TRP A 23 6.28 20.98 9.84
N SER A 24 7.38 21.47 9.25
CA SER A 24 8.71 21.55 9.89
C SER A 24 9.15 20.22 10.52
N LEU A 25 8.81 19.10 9.87
CA LEU A 25 9.14 17.77 10.36
C LEU A 25 10.60 17.43 10.04
N ARG A 26 11.28 16.72 10.93
CA ARG A 26 12.66 16.26 10.68
C ARG A 26 12.73 15.14 9.65
N GLN A 27 11.71 14.28 9.61
CA GLN A 27 11.65 13.13 8.71
C GLN A 27 10.20 12.76 8.43
N VAL A 28 9.95 12.39 7.18
CA VAL A 28 8.71 11.73 6.74
C VAL A 28 9.14 10.51 5.93
N ASP A 29 8.52 9.37 6.15
CA ASP A 29 8.81 8.13 5.43
C ASP A 29 7.66 7.79 4.48
N ILE A 30 8.01 7.36 3.26
CA ILE A 30 7.04 6.81 2.31
C ILE A 30 7.02 5.30 2.50
N ILE A 31 5.85 4.75 2.80
CA ILE A 31 5.66 3.31 3.04
C ILE A 31 4.83 2.73 1.89
N PRO A 32 5.45 2.06 0.89
CA PRO A 32 4.73 1.58 -0.28
C PRO A 32 4.01 0.25 0.00
N VAL A 33 2.72 0.32 0.37
CA VAL A 33 1.87 -0.87 0.49
C VAL A 33 1.32 -1.24 -0.89
N VAL A 34 1.69 -2.42 -1.40
CA VAL A 34 1.25 -2.90 -2.72
C VAL A 34 0.50 -4.22 -2.61
N VAL A 35 -0.75 -4.20 -3.09
CA VAL A 35 -1.62 -5.38 -3.19
C VAL A 35 -2.27 -5.39 -4.57
N GLY A 36 -2.15 -6.52 -5.29
CA GLY A 36 -2.78 -6.75 -6.58
C GLY A 36 -4.23 -7.21 -6.44
N ALA A 37 -5.05 -6.98 -7.46
CA ALA A 37 -6.49 -7.28 -7.46
C ALA A 37 -6.85 -8.76 -7.20
N LEU A 38 -5.92 -9.68 -7.44
CA LEU A 38 -6.06 -11.11 -7.16
C LEU A 38 -5.55 -11.51 -5.76
N GLY A 39 -5.30 -10.54 -4.88
CA GLY A 39 -4.72 -10.78 -3.56
C GLY A 39 -3.22 -11.07 -3.58
N ALA A 40 -2.50 -10.73 -4.66
CA ALA A 40 -1.04 -10.81 -4.67
C ALA A 40 -0.47 -9.70 -3.77
N VAL A 41 0.25 -10.05 -2.72
CA VAL A 41 0.83 -9.09 -1.77
C VAL A 41 2.34 -9.02 -1.97
N SER A 42 2.94 -7.85 -1.73
CA SER A 42 4.40 -7.71 -1.78
C SER A 42 5.11 -8.54 -0.71
N ARG A 43 6.31 -9.02 -1.03
CA ARG A 43 7.21 -9.66 -0.05
C ARG A 43 7.63 -8.72 1.06
N ASN A 44 7.64 -7.40 0.82
CA ASN A 44 8.02 -6.41 1.82
C ASN A 44 6.86 -5.97 2.73
N ILE A 45 5.67 -6.60 2.63
CA ILE A 45 4.49 -6.18 3.38
C ILE A 45 4.67 -6.25 4.90
N GLU A 46 5.45 -7.22 5.38
CA GLU A 46 5.76 -7.38 6.81
C GLU A 46 6.56 -6.16 7.30
N ARG A 47 7.65 -5.83 6.61
CA ARG A 47 8.45 -4.63 6.88
C ARG A 47 7.64 -3.33 6.78
N CYS A 48 6.71 -3.24 5.83
CA CYS A 48 5.81 -2.10 5.72
C CYS A 48 4.86 -2.00 6.92
N SER A 49 4.35 -3.14 7.39
CA SER A 49 3.43 -3.23 8.54
C SER A 49 4.16 -2.86 9.84
N GLU A 50 5.40 -3.32 10.01
CA GLU A 50 6.28 -2.92 11.12
C GLU A 50 6.54 -1.42 11.14
N LYS A 51 6.88 -0.82 9.99
CA LYS A 51 7.09 0.64 9.88
C LYS A 51 5.83 1.44 10.18
N LEU A 52 4.66 0.92 9.85
CA LEU A 52 3.37 1.53 10.19
C LEU A 52 3.00 1.32 11.66
N GLY A 53 3.68 0.42 12.38
CA GLY A 53 3.31 0.03 13.74
C GLY A 53 1.99 -0.75 13.80
N VAL A 54 1.62 -1.43 12.70
CA VAL A 54 0.33 -2.12 12.58
C VAL A 54 0.56 -3.62 12.41
N ALA A 55 -0.08 -4.42 13.26
CA ALA A 55 -0.10 -5.87 13.10
C ALA A 55 -1.24 -6.29 12.17
N ILE A 56 -0.97 -6.38 10.87
CA ILE A 56 -1.93 -6.94 9.89
C ILE A 56 -1.42 -8.27 9.36
N ARG A 57 -2.30 -9.27 9.45
CA ARG A 57 -2.15 -10.56 8.82
C ARG A 57 -2.39 -10.47 7.32
N VAL A 58 -1.47 -11.02 6.52
CA VAL A 58 -1.54 -11.01 5.05
C VAL A 58 -2.85 -11.63 4.55
N GLU A 59 -3.34 -12.68 5.22
CA GLU A 59 -4.57 -13.36 4.85
C GLU A 59 -5.80 -12.45 4.96
N HIS A 60 -5.80 -11.48 5.88
CA HIS A 60 -6.88 -10.50 6.00
C HIS A 60 -6.87 -9.51 4.82
N ILE A 61 -5.69 -9.08 4.41
CA ILE A 61 -5.51 -8.22 3.23
C ILE A 61 -6.03 -8.94 1.99
N GLN A 62 -5.61 -10.19 1.78
CA GLN A 62 -5.99 -10.98 0.62
C GLN A 62 -7.50 -11.23 0.56
N LYS A 63 -8.12 -11.63 1.68
CA LYS A 63 -9.57 -11.83 1.76
C LYS A 63 -10.35 -10.56 1.41
N THR A 64 -9.91 -9.42 1.94
CA THR A 64 -10.55 -8.12 1.68
C THR A 64 -10.50 -7.78 0.19
N VAL A 65 -9.34 -7.96 -0.45
CA VAL A 65 -9.17 -7.67 -1.86
C VAL A 65 -10.00 -8.61 -2.73
N LEU A 66 -9.99 -9.92 -2.45
CA LEU A 66 -10.78 -10.89 -3.22
C LEU A 66 -12.29 -10.61 -3.09
N LEU A 67 -12.77 -10.28 -1.89
CA LEU A 67 -14.18 -9.94 -1.68
C LEU A 67 -14.56 -8.64 -2.42
N GLY A 68 -13.69 -7.62 -2.38
CA GLY A 68 -13.88 -6.39 -3.13
C GLY A 68 -13.93 -6.63 -4.64
N THR A 69 -12.97 -7.38 -5.18
CA THR A 69 -12.94 -7.76 -6.60
C THR A 69 -14.20 -8.55 -7.00
N ALA A 70 -14.60 -9.54 -6.20
CA ALA A 70 -15.82 -10.32 -6.45
C ALA A 70 -17.08 -9.44 -6.41
N ASN A 71 -17.14 -8.46 -5.51
CA ASN A 71 -18.25 -7.52 -5.45
C ASN A 71 -18.32 -6.63 -6.69
N ILE A 72 -17.19 -6.13 -7.19
CA ILE A 72 -17.13 -5.36 -8.44
C ILE A 72 -17.64 -6.21 -9.60
N ILE A 73 -17.11 -7.42 -9.76
CA ILE A 73 -17.52 -8.36 -10.82
C ILE A 73 -19.03 -8.60 -10.78
N ARG A 74 -19.57 -8.85 -9.58
CA ARG A 74 -21.01 -9.07 -9.38
C ARG A 74 -21.84 -7.89 -9.87
N ARG A 75 -21.39 -6.65 -9.60
CA ARG A 75 -22.12 -5.43 -9.99
C ARG A 75 -21.97 -5.06 -11.46
N THR A 76 -20.89 -5.51 -12.12
CA THR A 76 -20.57 -5.12 -13.50
C THR A 76 -20.98 -6.16 -14.53
N ILE A 77 -21.00 -7.45 -14.16
CA ILE A 77 -21.31 -8.56 -15.08
C ILE A 77 -22.73 -9.09 -14.85
N GLN A 78 -23.25 -9.06 -13.61
CA GLN A 78 -24.65 -9.39 -13.33
C GLN A 78 -25.49 -8.12 -13.35
#